data_AF-A0A7K0HEZ4-F1
#
_entry.id   AF-A0A7K0HEZ4-F1
#
_cell.length_a   1.000
_cell.length_b   1.000
_cell.length_c   1.000
_cell.angle_alpha   90.00
_cell.angle_beta   90.00
_cell.angle_gamma   90.00
#
_symmetry.space_group_name_H-M   'P 1'
#
loop_
_entity.id
_entity.type
_entity.pdbx_description
1 polymer ?
#
loop_
_entity_poly.entity_id
_entity_poly.type
_entity_poly.pdbx_seq_one_letter_code
_entity_poly.pdbx_strand_id
1 'polypeptide(L)'
;MENNRFLLDSDYLEIITKEALEQIIQPGNEYKFIQAEESAEMSILENLVENYEIENELMKGKAIRMYDRRINYPVGAYIQYEDNIYKVIRSISGYKVPTDKIYWEESIEIQELINADPYSQLLTYRPGDLVCYNGIVFECMIENGYEFNDIRVPLSNCWEKAEPLKWTPTPFQLYDPVSYGDNFYQLYELTDYDETISPDLRPQCWGEILPYDPNYNEYELSPHEFVVYDGKVFYPTLNVNSDIPEIGKNLALEDPRHKNIKKHMVRLALYELTKNISPNNVSITRSNDYETSMAWLKDANRLKINPMIPRKVDNTGKPTTDWGIATFQKSYDPYLNPWQV
;
A
#
# COMPACT_ATOMS: atom_id res chain seq x y z
N MET A 1 4.39 -11.87 -3.79
CA MET A 1 4.87 -10.49 -3.63
C MET A 1 5.15 -9.97 -5.01
N GLU A 2 4.43 -8.93 -5.46
CA GLU A 2 4.92 -8.11 -6.58
C GLU A 2 6.39 -7.76 -6.30
N ASN A 3 7.22 -7.86 -7.34
CA ASN A 3 8.65 -7.66 -7.25
C ASN A 3 8.93 -6.15 -7.08
N ASN A 4 8.62 -5.62 -5.90
CA ASN A 4 8.82 -4.21 -5.61
C ASN A 4 10.30 -3.89 -5.69
N ARG A 5 10.63 -2.90 -6.51
CA ARG A 5 11.98 -2.39 -6.72
C ARG A 5 12.44 -1.65 -5.47
N PHE A 6 13.70 -1.82 -5.09
CA PHE A 6 14.31 -1.03 -4.01
C PHE A 6 14.63 0.39 -4.48
N LEU A 7 15.00 0.53 -5.76
CA LEU A 7 15.35 1.80 -6.38
C LEU A 7 14.12 2.44 -7.05
N LEU A 8 14.08 3.77 -6.99
CA LEU A 8 13.19 4.59 -7.79
C LEU A 8 13.91 5.00 -9.08
N ASP A 9 13.15 5.33 -10.11
CA ASP A 9 13.72 5.81 -11.36
C ASP A 9 14.51 7.12 -11.15
N SER A 10 14.08 7.96 -10.20
CA SER A 10 14.78 9.18 -9.80
C SER A 10 16.15 8.92 -9.17
N ASP A 11 16.40 7.74 -8.58
CA ASP A 11 17.69 7.42 -7.98
C ASP A 11 18.78 7.25 -9.05
N TYR A 12 18.44 6.77 -10.25
CA TYR A 12 19.37 6.70 -11.37
C TYR A 12 19.82 8.09 -11.82
N LEU A 13 18.91 9.07 -11.77
CA LEU A 13 19.18 10.45 -12.18
C LEU A 13 20.22 11.15 -11.30
N GLU A 14 20.56 10.60 -10.13
CA GLU A 14 21.67 11.08 -9.31
C GLU A 14 23.05 10.84 -9.97
N ILE A 15 23.17 9.87 -10.90
CA ILE A 15 24.45 9.48 -11.50
C ILE A 15 24.47 9.42 -13.03
N ILE A 16 23.32 9.58 -13.70
CA ILE A 16 23.19 9.66 -15.16
C ILE A 16 22.14 10.70 -15.54
N THR A 17 22.26 11.34 -16.71
CA THR A 17 21.21 12.25 -17.19
C THR A 17 20.00 11.48 -17.69
N LYS A 18 18.83 12.11 -17.68
CA LYS A 18 17.59 11.50 -18.17
C LYS A 18 17.71 11.05 -19.62
N GLU A 19 18.32 11.87 -20.48
CA GLU A 19 18.49 11.56 -21.91
C GLU A 19 19.39 10.36 -22.12
N ALA A 20 20.48 10.24 -21.35
CA ALA A 20 21.39 9.12 -21.45
C ALA A 20 20.76 7.84 -20.89
N LEU A 21 19.94 7.95 -19.85
CA LEU A 21 19.16 6.84 -19.31
C LEU A 21 18.12 6.37 -20.33
N GLU A 22 17.34 7.27 -20.93
CA GLU A 22 16.36 6.95 -21.98
C GLU A 22 17.01 6.33 -23.22
N GLN A 23 18.23 6.72 -23.59
CA GLN A 23 18.95 6.06 -24.69
C GLN A 23 19.33 4.61 -24.37
N ILE A 24 19.58 4.30 -23.10
CA ILE A 24 19.81 2.93 -22.64
C ILE A 24 18.48 2.17 -22.64
N ILE A 25 17.41 2.79 -22.15
CA ILE A 25 16.06 2.21 -22.09
C ILE A 25 15.37 2.34 -23.46
N GLN A 26 15.66 1.40 -24.37
CA GLN A 26 14.80 1.26 -25.53
C GLN A 26 13.36 1.00 -25.07
N PRO A 27 12.33 1.69 -25.63
CA PRO A 27 10.94 1.51 -25.23
C PRO A 27 10.51 0.03 -25.26
N GLY A 28 9.80 -0.44 -24.22
CA GLY A 28 9.34 -1.83 -24.11
C GLY A 28 10.35 -2.81 -23.49
N ASN A 29 11.45 -2.31 -22.90
CA ASN A 29 12.46 -3.11 -22.20
C ASN A 29 12.54 -2.79 -20.69
N GLU A 30 11.46 -2.33 -20.09
CA GLU A 30 11.41 -1.92 -18.68
C GLU A 30 11.77 -3.09 -17.74
N TYR A 31 11.46 -4.33 -18.13
CA TYR A 31 11.85 -5.54 -17.39
C TYR A 31 13.38 -5.68 -17.20
N LYS A 32 14.21 -5.03 -18.03
CA LYS A 32 15.67 -5.05 -17.89
C LYS A 32 16.15 -4.29 -16.66
N PHE A 33 15.39 -3.29 -16.18
CA PHE A 33 15.68 -2.66 -14.89
C PHE A 33 15.58 -3.67 -13.77
N ILE A 34 14.49 -4.43 -13.74
CA ILE A 34 14.23 -5.42 -12.71
C ILE A 34 15.37 -6.44 -12.68
N GLN A 35 15.77 -6.98 -13.84
CA GLN A 35 16.89 -7.93 -13.92
C GLN A 35 18.24 -7.34 -13.47
N ALA A 36 18.51 -6.09 -13.83
CA ALA A 36 19.74 -5.42 -13.44
C ALA A 36 19.76 -5.09 -11.94
N GLU A 37 18.63 -4.69 -11.37
CA GLU A 37 18.45 -4.47 -9.93
C GLU A 37 18.56 -5.77 -9.14
N GLU A 38 17.96 -6.86 -9.60
CA GLU A 38 18.10 -8.19 -8.99
C GLU A 38 19.56 -8.66 -8.99
N SER A 39 20.30 -8.44 -10.08
CA SER A 39 21.74 -8.76 -10.16
C SER A 39 22.57 -7.92 -9.19
N ALA A 40 22.25 -6.63 -9.08
CA ALA A 40 22.89 -5.71 -8.13
C ALA A 40 22.59 -6.09 -6.68
N GLU A 41 21.34 -6.43 -6.38
CA GLU A 41 20.89 -6.88 -5.07
C GLU A 41 21.60 -8.18 -4.66
N MET A 42 21.68 -9.16 -5.55
CA MET A 42 22.40 -10.41 -5.31
C MET A 42 23.85 -10.15 -4.93
N SER A 43 24.53 -9.26 -5.68
CA SER A 43 25.92 -8.88 -5.39
C SER A 43 26.07 -8.26 -3.99
N ILE A 44 25.11 -7.45 -3.55
CA ILE A 44 25.10 -6.84 -2.22
C ILE A 44 24.84 -7.90 -1.13
N LEU A 45 23.84 -8.76 -1.34
CA LEU A 45 23.48 -9.84 -0.42
C LEU A 45 24.65 -10.79 -0.20
N GLU A 46 25.24 -11.33 -1.26
CA GLU A 46 26.38 -12.26 -1.20
C GLU A 46 27.56 -11.71 -0.41
N ASN A 47 27.79 -10.39 -0.45
CA ASN A 47 28.90 -9.77 0.26
C ASN A 47 28.55 -9.39 1.70
N LEU A 48 27.30 -9.11 2.05
CA LEU A 48 26.97 -8.50 3.34
C LEU A 48 26.09 -9.37 4.25
N VAL A 49 25.42 -10.40 3.73
CA VAL A 49 24.42 -11.18 4.48
C VAL A 49 25.00 -11.94 5.66
N GLU A 50 26.27 -12.31 5.63
CA GLU A 50 26.92 -13.03 6.74
C GLU A 50 27.04 -12.13 7.98
N ASN A 51 27.42 -10.88 7.78
CA ASN A 51 27.82 -9.97 8.86
C ASN A 51 26.74 -8.92 9.22
N TYR A 52 25.83 -8.61 8.30
CA TYR A 52 24.91 -7.47 8.39
C TYR A 52 23.45 -7.88 8.16
N GLU A 53 22.52 -7.11 8.72
CA GLU A 53 21.07 -7.25 8.48
C GLU A 53 20.65 -6.63 7.14
N ILE A 54 21.37 -6.97 6.08
CA ILE A 54 21.18 -6.39 4.75
C ILE A 54 19.80 -6.70 4.16
N GLU A 55 19.23 -7.87 4.46
CA GLU A 55 17.89 -8.27 4.04
C GLU A 55 16.83 -7.32 4.65
N ASN A 56 16.95 -7.00 5.94
CA ASN A 56 16.06 -6.05 6.62
C ASN A 56 16.17 -4.65 6.00
N GLU A 57 17.38 -4.18 5.70
CA GLU A 57 17.57 -2.86 5.06
C GLU A 57 17.01 -2.80 3.63
N LEU A 58 17.14 -3.87 2.85
CA LEU A 58 16.54 -3.96 1.51
C LEU A 58 15.01 -4.03 1.60
N MET A 59 14.47 -4.79 2.55
CA MET A 59 13.02 -4.87 2.77
C MET A 59 12.40 -3.51 3.10
N LYS A 60 13.09 -2.64 3.86
CA LYS A 60 12.60 -1.27 4.13
C LYS A 60 12.32 -0.49 2.84
N GLY A 61 13.18 -0.61 1.84
CA GLY A 61 12.98 0.05 0.55
C GLY A 61 11.90 -0.62 -0.30
N LYS A 62 11.93 -1.96 -0.39
CA LYS A 62 10.95 -2.73 -1.17
C LYS A 62 9.51 -2.66 -0.61
N ALA A 63 9.36 -2.36 0.68
CA ALA A 63 8.06 -2.16 1.30
C ALA A 63 7.40 -0.84 0.89
N ILE A 64 8.16 0.14 0.37
CA ILE A 64 7.64 1.43 -0.07
C ILE A 64 6.84 1.22 -1.34
N ARG A 65 5.62 1.75 -1.35
CA ARG A 65 4.71 1.69 -2.50
C ARG A 65 4.24 3.08 -2.87
N MET A 66 3.83 3.22 -4.13
CA MET A 66 3.12 4.40 -4.58
C MET A 66 1.86 4.62 -3.72
N TYR A 67 1.56 5.89 -3.43
CA TYR A 67 0.34 6.27 -2.76
C TYR A 67 -0.88 5.77 -3.52
N ASP A 68 -1.75 5.10 -2.78
CA ASP A 68 -3.00 4.55 -3.27
C ASP A 68 -4.12 4.99 -2.33
N ARG A 69 -5.02 5.81 -2.86
CA ARG A 69 -6.16 6.37 -2.11
C ARG A 69 -7.17 5.32 -1.63
N ARG A 70 -7.04 4.05 -2.01
CA ARG A 70 -7.82 2.92 -1.49
C ARG A 70 -7.37 2.48 -0.09
N ILE A 71 -6.11 2.76 0.26
CA ILE A 71 -5.45 2.20 1.45
C ILE A 71 -5.39 3.24 2.57
N ASN A 72 -5.51 2.77 3.81
CA ASN A 72 -5.23 3.57 5.00
C ASN A 72 -3.75 3.47 5.38
N TYR A 73 -3.08 4.61 5.57
CA TYR A 73 -1.68 4.71 5.96
C TYR A 73 -1.54 5.18 7.41
N PRO A 74 -0.97 4.35 8.31
CA PRO A 74 -0.72 4.75 9.69
C PRO A 74 0.52 5.66 9.80
N VAL A 75 0.63 6.36 10.94
CA VAL A 75 1.84 7.13 11.27
C VAL A 75 3.06 6.21 11.30
N GLY A 76 4.16 6.65 10.68
CA GLY A 76 5.40 5.89 10.55
C GLY A 76 5.51 5.06 9.27
N ALA A 77 4.43 4.93 8.49
CA ALA A 77 4.50 4.31 7.17
C ALA A 77 5.32 5.18 6.20
N TYR A 78 5.91 4.53 5.18
CA TYR A 78 6.63 5.21 4.10
C TYR A 78 5.93 4.94 2.77
N ILE A 79 5.68 6.00 2.02
CA ILE A 79 5.01 5.95 0.72
C ILE A 79 5.80 6.75 -0.32
N GLN A 80 5.71 6.33 -1.57
CA GLN A 80 6.08 7.15 -2.70
C GLN A 80 4.88 8.01 -3.08
N TYR A 81 5.04 9.33 -3.06
CA TYR A 81 4.03 10.29 -3.48
C TYR A 81 4.70 11.27 -4.44
N GLU A 82 4.10 11.46 -5.62
CA GLU A 82 4.76 12.12 -6.74
C GLU A 82 6.10 11.40 -7.07
N ASP A 83 7.23 12.10 -7.01
CA ASP A 83 8.56 11.57 -7.34
C ASP A 83 9.46 11.33 -6.11
N ASN A 84 8.91 11.45 -4.89
CA ASN A 84 9.67 11.39 -3.65
C ASN A 84 9.10 10.38 -2.66
N ILE A 85 9.94 9.99 -1.70
CA ILE A 85 9.55 9.15 -0.57
C ILE A 85 9.24 10.05 0.62
N TYR A 86 8.07 9.81 1.21
CA TYR A 86 7.61 10.52 2.38
C TYR A 86 7.31 9.55 3.51
N LYS A 87 7.60 9.98 4.72
CA LYS A 87 7.08 9.38 5.94
C LYS A 87 5.73 9.99 6.29
N VAL A 88 4.79 9.12 6.64
CA VAL A 88 3.48 9.51 7.14
C VAL A 88 3.63 9.95 8.60
N ILE A 89 3.40 11.24 8.87
CA ILE A 89 3.46 11.83 10.21
C ILE A 89 2.07 12.05 10.82
N ARG A 90 1.03 12.00 10.00
CA ARG A 90 -0.38 11.95 10.42
C ARG A 90 -1.10 10.96 9.52
N SER A 91 -1.95 10.12 10.10
CA SER A 91 -2.67 9.08 9.36
C SER A 91 -3.39 9.63 8.14
N ILE A 92 -3.41 8.84 7.07
CA ILE A 92 -4.11 9.14 5.82
C ILE A 92 -5.12 8.02 5.61
N SER A 93 -6.40 8.37 5.55
CA SER A 93 -7.50 7.42 5.37
C SER A 93 -7.73 7.18 3.88
N GLY A 94 -7.92 5.91 3.52
CA GLY A 94 -8.39 5.53 2.18
C GLY A 94 -9.91 5.62 2.10
N TYR A 95 -10.45 5.76 0.88
CA TYR A 95 -11.90 5.84 0.68
C TYR A 95 -12.62 4.55 1.09
N LYS A 96 -13.92 4.66 1.35
CA LYS A 96 -14.77 3.54 1.76
C LYS A 96 -15.82 3.28 0.70
N VAL A 97 -15.91 2.03 0.26
CA VAL A 97 -16.89 1.60 -0.74
C VAL A 97 -18.19 1.17 -0.04
N PRO A 98 -19.38 1.55 -0.53
CA PRO A 98 -20.64 1.04 0.01
C PRO A 98 -20.72 -0.48 -0.03
N THR A 99 -21.45 -1.07 0.92
CA THR A 99 -21.84 -2.48 0.86
C THR A 99 -22.93 -2.79 1.89
N ASP A 100 -23.77 -3.77 1.58
CA ASP A 100 -24.69 -4.40 2.52
C ASP A 100 -24.33 -5.88 2.78
N LYS A 101 -23.16 -6.30 2.31
CA LYS A 101 -22.63 -7.66 2.48
C LYS A 101 -21.72 -7.71 3.69
N ILE A 102 -21.68 -8.86 4.34
CA ILE A 102 -20.77 -9.14 5.46
C ILE A 102 -19.54 -9.83 4.87
N TYR A 103 -18.40 -9.13 4.82
CA TYR A 103 -17.14 -9.67 4.31
C TYR A 103 -16.32 -10.38 5.38
N TRP A 104 -16.48 -9.97 6.64
CA TRP A 104 -15.72 -10.46 7.78
C TRP A 104 -16.68 -10.74 8.93
N GLU A 105 -16.63 -11.96 9.45
CA GLU A 105 -17.32 -12.35 10.68
C GLU A 105 -16.31 -12.66 11.76
N GLU A 106 -16.61 -12.31 13.01
CA GLU A 106 -15.77 -12.69 14.14
C GLU A 106 -15.77 -14.21 14.29
N SER A 107 -14.59 -14.81 14.38
CA SER A 107 -14.46 -16.26 14.55
C SER A 107 -15.05 -16.69 15.89
N ILE A 108 -15.87 -17.74 15.86
CA ILE A 108 -16.44 -18.38 17.05
C ILE A 108 -15.45 -19.32 17.76
N GLU A 109 -14.30 -19.59 17.14
CA GLU A 109 -13.26 -20.43 17.72
C GLU A 109 -12.50 -19.69 18.83
N ILE A 110 -11.85 -20.45 19.72
CA ILE A 110 -11.09 -19.88 20.82
C ILE A 110 -9.88 -19.15 20.22
N GLN A 111 -9.92 -17.81 20.20
CA GLN A 111 -8.91 -16.96 19.54
C GLN A 111 -7.47 -17.29 19.96
N GLU A 112 -7.24 -17.67 21.22
CA GLU A 112 -5.92 -18.07 21.75
C GLU A 112 -5.35 -19.35 21.10
N LEU A 113 -6.19 -20.18 20.49
CA LEU A 113 -5.80 -21.40 19.78
C LEU A 113 -5.59 -21.17 18.29
N ILE A 114 -5.98 -20.01 17.76
CA ILE A 114 -5.89 -19.69 16.34
C ILE A 114 -4.60 -18.92 16.09
N ASN A 115 -3.70 -19.53 15.33
CA ASN A 115 -2.53 -18.83 14.79
C ASN A 115 -2.92 -18.11 13.49
N ALA A 116 -3.64 -16.99 13.60
CA ALA A 116 -4.05 -16.17 12.46
C ALA A 116 -3.03 -15.05 12.19
N ASP A 117 -2.68 -14.86 10.92
CA ASP A 117 -1.79 -13.77 10.50
C ASP A 117 -2.49 -12.40 10.66
N PRO A 118 -1.76 -11.32 10.93
CA PRO A 118 -2.35 -9.98 10.97
C PRO A 118 -2.99 -9.59 9.64
N TYR A 119 -4.18 -8.99 9.71
CA TYR A 119 -4.84 -8.43 8.53
C TYR A 119 -3.96 -7.38 7.86
N SER A 120 -3.84 -7.50 6.54
CA SER A 120 -3.17 -6.55 5.66
C SER A 120 -4.09 -6.10 4.54
N GLN A 121 -4.15 -4.78 4.30
CA GLN A 121 -4.85 -4.18 3.16
C GLN A 121 -4.19 -4.48 1.81
N LEU A 122 -2.97 -5.04 1.82
CA LEU A 122 -2.16 -5.34 0.63
C LEU A 122 -2.31 -6.81 0.18
N LEU A 123 -3.07 -7.61 0.91
CA LEU A 123 -3.34 -9.01 0.59
C LEU A 123 -4.74 -9.17 0.01
N THR A 124 -5.00 -10.38 -0.47
CA THR A 124 -6.27 -10.82 -1.03
C THR A 124 -6.71 -12.07 -0.30
N TYR A 125 -7.99 -12.13 0.06
CA TYR A 125 -8.56 -13.16 0.91
C TYR A 125 -9.69 -13.89 0.20
N ARG A 126 -9.88 -15.15 0.58
CA ARG A 126 -10.92 -16.05 0.10
C ARG A 126 -11.77 -16.52 1.27
N PRO A 127 -13.02 -16.94 1.02
CA PRO A 127 -13.88 -17.46 2.07
C PRO A 127 -13.21 -18.56 2.89
N GLY A 128 -13.24 -18.44 4.22
CA GLY A 128 -12.57 -19.33 5.18
C GLY A 128 -11.18 -18.89 5.62
N ASP A 129 -10.57 -17.87 4.98
CA ASP A 129 -9.29 -17.33 5.44
C ASP A 129 -9.46 -16.63 6.80
N LEU A 130 -8.52 -16.86 7.73
CA LEU A 130 -8.53 -16.29 9.07
C LEU A 130 -7.47 -15.18 9.20
N VAL A 131 -7.87 -14.03 9.73
CA VAL A 131 -6.98 -12.89 9.97
C VAL A 131 -7.18 -12.30 11.36
N CYS A 132 -6.10 -11.82 11.97
CA CYS A 132 -6.17 -11.06 13.22
C CYS A 132 -6.20 -9.55 12.94
N TYR A 133 -7.23 -8.86 13.42
CA TYR A 133 -7.36 -7.41 13.31
C TYR A 133 -7.76 -6.81 14.66
N ASN A 134 -6.97 -5.87 15.17
CA ASN A 134 -7.14 -5.27 16.50
C ASN A 134 -7.27 -6.30 17.65
N GLY A 135 -6.57 -7.44 17.52
CA GLY A 135 -6.58 -8.51 18.52
C GLY A 135 -7.78 -9.46 18.44
N ILE A 136 -8.66 -9.30 17.45
CA ILE A 136 -9.82 -10.16 17.20
C ILE A 136 -9.57 -10.95 15.92
N VAL A 137 -9.90 -12.24 15.92
CA VAL A 137 -9.81 -13.10 14.74
C VAL A 137 -11.09 -13.00 13.92
N PHE A 138 -10.96 -12.72 12.64
CA PHE A 138 -12.05 -12.68 11.66
C PHE A 138 -11.89 -13.76 10.61
N GLU A 139 -13.01 -14.36 10.21
CA GLU A 139 -13.12 -15.24 9.06
C GLU A 139 -13.63 -14.44 7.85
N CYS A 140 -12.96 -14.60 6.72
CA CYS A 140 -13.40 -14.05 5.44
C CYS A 140 -14.64 -14.81 4.98
N MET A 141 -15.72 -14.10 4.65
CA MET A 141 -16.97 -14.69 4.17
C MET A 141 -17.14 -14.54 2.65
N ILE A 142 -16.56 -13.48 2.09
CA ILE A 142 -16.67 -13.11 0.69
C ILE A 142 -15.29 -12.68 0.22
N GLU A 143 -14.88 -13.16 -0.95
CA GLU A 143 -13.58 -12.83 -1.53
C GLU A 143 -13.42 -11.31 -1.69
N ASN A 144 -12.28 -10.79 -1.22
CA ASN A 144 -11.98 -9.37 -1.18
C ASN A 144 -10.46 -9.14 -1.09
N GLY A 145 -10.05 -7.88 -1.25
CA GLY A 145 -8.67 -7.46 -1.03
C GLY A 145 -8.07 -6.69 -2.21
N TYR A 146 -6.75 -6.54 -2.15
CA TYR A 146 -6.02 -5.59 -2.99
C TYR A 146 -6.08 -5.93 -4.49
N GLU A 147 -5.84 -7.19 -4.85
CA GLU A 147 -5.83 -7.62 -6.26
C GLU A 147 -7.24 -7.61 -6.89
N PHE A 148 -8.29 -7.72 -6.07
CA PHE A 148 -9.68 -7.64 -6.53
C PHE A 148 -10.21 -6.21 -6.63
N ASN A 149 -9.40 -5.20 -6.29
CA ASN A 149 -9.84 -3.81 -6.19
C ASN A 149 -11.06 -3.64 -5.25
N ASP A 150 -11.13 -4.46 -4.20
CA ASP A 150 -12.22 -4.45 -3.22
C ASP A 150 -11.67 -4.63 -1.81
N ILE A 151 -11.01 -3.59 -1.30
CA ILE A 151 -10.41 -3.64 0.04
C ILE A 151 -11.51 -3.45 1.09
N ARG A 152 -11.81 -4.50 1.85
CA ARG A 152 -12.76 -4.43 2.98
C ARG A 152 -11.99 -4.67 4.27
N VAL A 153 -11.85 -3.62 5.08
CA VAL A 153 -11.20 -3.72 6.39
C VAL A 153 -12.20 -4.29 7.40
N PRO A 154 -11.82 -5.28 8.24
CA PRO A 154 -12.69 -5.76 9.30
C PRO A 154 -13.19 -4.61 10.19
N LEU A 155 -14.45 -4.68 10.61
CA LEU A 155 -15.15 -3.65 11.42
C LEU A 155 -15.31 -2.27 10.74
N SER A 156 -14.92 -2.11 9.47
CA SER A 156 -15.06 -0.84 8.75
C SER A 156 -16.33 -0.85 7.90
N ASN A 157 -17.41 -0.28 8.42
CA ASN A 157 -18.57 0.11 7.61
C ASN A 157 -18.91 1.59 7.82
N CYS A 158 -18.84 2.37 6.75
CA CYS A 158 -19.07 3.82 6.77
C CYS A 158 -20.29 4.23 5.93
N TRP A 159 -20.96 3.27 5.30
CA TRP A 159 -22.15 3.46 4.50
C TRP A 159 -23.29 2.64 5.09
N GLU A 160 -24.48 3.23 5.15
CA GLU A 160 -25.69 2.53 5.57
C GLU A 160 -26.65 2.45 4.39
N LYS A 161 -27.31 1.30 4.27
CA LYS A 161 -28.29 1.05 3.21
C LYS A 161 -29.56 1.83 3.52
N ALA A 162 -30.01 2.65 2.58
CA ALA A 162 -31.34 3.24 2.60
C ALA A 162 -32.36 2.25 2.02
N GLU A 163 -33.62 2.39 2.42
CA GLU A 163 -34.75 1.65 1.86
C GLU A 163 -35.69 2.64 1.13
N PRO A 164 -35.43 2.94 -0.15
CA PRO A 164 -36.26 3.86 -0.92
C PRO A 164 -37.70 3.36 -1.04
N LEU A 165 -38.65 4.25 -0.81
CA LEU A 165 -40.06 3.93 -1.01
C LEU A 165 -40.37 3.83 -2.51
N LYS A 166 -41.22 2.90 -2.91
CA LYS A 166 -41.73 2.90 -4.28
C LYS A 166 -42.57 4.15 -4.49
N TRP A 167 -42.29 4.91 -5.55
CA TRP A 167 -43.06 6.10 -5.85
C TRP A 167 -44.54 5.76 -6.09
N THR A 168 -45.40 6.50 -5.42
CA THR A 168 -46.86 6.50 -5.57
C THR A 168 -47.34 7.95 -5.55
N PRO A 169 -48.51 8.28 -6.10
CA PRO A 169 -49.06 9.64 -6.09
C PRO A 169 -49.57 10.00 -4.69
N THR A 170 -48.65 10.07 -3.73
CA THR A 170 -48.85 10.37 -2.32
C THR A 170 -47.75 11.33 -1.87
N PRO A 171 -48.00 12.22 -0.91
CA PRO A 171 -46.99 13.18 -0.48
C PRO A 171 -45.72 12.50 0.09
N PHE A 172 -44.56 12.95 -0.39
CA PHE A 172 -43.23 12.59 0.12
C PHE A 172 -42.64 13.75 0.94
N GLN A 173 -41.74 13.43 1.88
CA GLN A 173 -40.99 14.42 2.63
C GLN A 173 -39.75 14.87 1.85
N LEU A 174 -39.28 16.07 2.18
CA LEU A 174 -38.00 16.56 1.68
C LEU A 174 -36.88 15.57 2.05
N TYR A 175 -36.04 15.26 1.07
CA TYR A 175 -34.94 14.29 1.07
C TYR A 175 -35.35 12.82 1.08
N ASP A 176 -36.63 12.47 0.94
CA ASP A 176 -37.02 11.07 0.81
C ASP A 176 -36.40 10.44 -0.45
N PRO A 177 -35.69 9.31 -0.33
CA PRO A 177 -35.28 8.53 -1.48
C PRO A 177 -36.48 7.70 -1.97
N VAL A 178 -36.74 7.74 -3.27
CA VAL A 178 -37.82 6.98 -3.91
C VAL A 178 -37.29 6.15 -5.08
N SER A 179 -37.91 5.01 -5.32
CA SER A 179 -37.70 4.22 -6.53
C SER A 179 -38.81 4.48 -7.54
N TYR A 180 -38.44 4.75 -8.79
CA TYR A 180 -39.38 4.92 -9.90
C TYR A 180 -38.77 4.39 -11.19
N GLY A 181 -39.48 3.47 -11.85
CA GLY A 181 -38.92 2.71 -12.97
C GLY A 181 -37.74 1.86 -12.52
N ASP A 182 -36.62 1.97 -13.24
CA ASP A 182 -35.35 1.30 -12.94
C ASP A 182 -34.37 2.20 -12.15
N ASN A 183 -34.78 3.42 -11.80
CA ASN A 183 -33.93 4.45 -11.20
C ASN A 183 -34.38 4.82 -9.78
N PHE A 184 -33.51 5.55 -9.08
CA PHE A 184 -33.77 6.12 -7.77
C PHE A 184 -33.70 7.65 -7.83
N TYR A 185 -34.57 8.32 -7.08
CA TYR A 185 -34.67 9.76 -7.03
C TYR A 185 -34.72 10.25 -5.58
N GLN A 186 -34.30 11.49 -5.37
CA GLN A 186 -34.41 12.19 -4.10
C GLN A 186 -35.19 13.49 -4.32
N LEU A 187 -36.18 13.75 -3.46
CA LEU A 187 -36.86 15.04 -3.44
C LEU A 187 -35.93 16.05 -2.74
N TYR A 188 -35.28 16.95 -3.47
CA TYR A 188 -34.33 17.89 -2.86
C TYR A 188 -34.90 19.31 -2.70
N GLU A 189 -36.06 19.61 -3.29
CA GLU A 189 -36.72 20.90 -3.17
C GLU A 189 -38.25 20.75 -3.19
N LEU A 190 -38.97 21.56 -2.39
CA LEU A 190 -40.45 21.56 -2.35
C LEU A 190 -41.07 22.59 -3.31
N THR A 191 -40.26 23.49 -3.88
CA THR A 191 -40.72 24.48 -4.86
C THR A 191 -41.25 23.73 -6.08
N ASP A 192 -42.50 24.02 -6.46
CA ASP A 192 -43.21 23.37 -7.58
C ASP A 192 -43.35 21.83 -7.45
N TYR A 193 -43.20 21.28 -6.24
CA TYR A 193 -43.49 19.87 -5.96
C TYR A 193 -44.99 19.59 -6.13
N ASP A 194 -45.30 18.55 -6.89
CA ASP A 194 -46.65 18.03 -7.13
C ASP A 194 -46.57 16.51 -7.01
N GLU A 195 -47.20 15.96 -5.98
CA GLU A 195 -47.17 14.53 -5.68
C GLU A 195 -47.77 13.66 -6.79
N THR A 196 -48.56 14.23 -7.69
CA THR A 196 -49.21 13.51 -8.78
C THR A 196 -48.32 13.34 -10.01
N ILE A 197 -47.18 14.04 -10.06
CA ILE A 197 -46.24 14.01 -11.18
C ILE A 197 -45.01 13.17 -10.80
N SER A 198 -44.62 12.27 -11.70
CA SER A 198 -43.50 11.36 -11.46
C SER A 198 -42.15 12.09 -11.43
N PRO A 199 -41.15 11.56 -10.69
CA PRO A 199 -39.86 12.23 -10.48
C PRO A 199 -39.08 12.53 -11.77
N ASP A 200 -39.14 11.62 -12.76
CA ASP A 200 -38.47 11.73 -14.06
C ASP A 200 -38.96 12.91 -14.91
N LEU A 201 -40.19 13.38 -14.68
CA LEU A 201 -40.79 14.50 -15.38
C LEU A 201 -40.62 15.84 -14.64
N ARG A 202 -40.01 15.84 -13.46
CA ARG A 202 -39.86 17.01 -12.58
C ARG A 202 -38.44 17.17 -12.04
N PRO A 203 -37.45 17.41 -12.91
CA PRO A 203 -36.06 17.61 -12.51
C PRO A 203 -35.81 18.93 -11.76
N GLN A 204 -36.84 19.76 -11.53
CA GLN A 204 -36.71 20.99 -10.73
C GLN A 204 -36.71 20.71 -9.23
N CYS A 205 -37.40 19.65 -8.79
CA CYS A 205 -37.54 19.27 -7.38
C CYS A 205 -37.01 17.86 -7.08
N TRP A 206 -36.94 16.99 -8.09
CA TRP A 206 -36.38 15.64 -7.98
C TRP A 206 -35.00 15.56 -8.62
N GLY A 207 -34.05 14.97 -7.90
CA GLY A 207 -32.71 14.67 -8.39
C GLY A 207 -32.56 13.16 -8.53
N GLU A 208 -32.03 12.70 -9.65
CA GLU A 208 -31.67 11.29 -9.80
C GLU A 208 -30.48 10.97 -8.89
N ILE A 209 -30.58 9.87 -8.13
CA ILE A 209 -29.50 9.39 -7.28
C ILE A 209 -28.51 8.65 -8.16
N LEU A 210 -27.30 9.18 -8.27
CA LEU A 210 -26.29 8.67 -9.19
C LEU A 210 -25.55 7.44 -8.64
N PRO A 211 -24.95 6.61 -9.52
CA PRO A 211 -24.06 5.54 -9.10
C PRO A 211 -22.88 6.06 -8.27
N TYR A 212 -22.46 5.29 -7.28
CA TYR A 212 -21.23 5.52 -6.54
C TYR A 212 -20.02 5.52 -7.50
N ASP A 213 -19.19 6.54 -7.39
CA ASP A 213 -17.95 6.70 -8.15
C ASP A 213 -16.75 6.67 -7.21
N PRO A 214 -15.88 5.64 -7.27
CA PRO A 214 -14.68 5.58 -6.44
C PRO A 214 -13.67 6.72 -6.72
N ASN A 215 -13.81 7.42 -7.85
CA ASN A 215 -12.96 8.57 -8.17
C ASN A 215 -13.46 9.88 -7.55
N TYR A 216 -14.76 9.98 -7.25
CA TYR A 216 -15.31 11.12 -6.51
C TYR A 216 -14.82 11.09 -5.06
N ASN A 217 -14.60 12.26 -4.46
CA ASN A 217 -13.98 12.37 -3.11
C ASN A 217 -14.60 13.48 -2.25
N GLU A 218 -15.77 13.97 -2.64
CA GLU A 218 -16.44 15.10 -1.99
C GLU A 218 -17.84 14.70 -1.50
N TYR A 219 -18.06 13.41 -1.21
CA TYR A 219 -19.32 12.95 -0.62
C TYR A 219 -19.57 13.65 0.72
N GLU A 220 -20.71 14.29 0.87
CA GLU A 220 -21.06 14.98 2.11
C GLU A 220 -21.39 13.97 3.21
N LEU A 221 -20.88 14.17 4.43
CA LEU A 221 -21.30 13.39 5.58
C LEU A 221 -22.70 13.84 6.02
N SER A 222 -23.72 13.33 5.34
CA SER A 222 -25.11 13.70 5.51
C SER A 222 -26.02 12.48 5.31
N PRO A 223 -27.12 12.34 6.09
CA PRO A 223 -28.12 11.29 5.86
C PRO A 223 -28.91 11.51 4.56
N HIS A 224 -28.65 12.60 3.84
CA HIS A 224 -29.29 12.96 2.58
C HIS A 224 -28.33 12.86 1.38
N GLU A 225 -27.06 12.49 1.60
CA GLU A 225 -26.11 12.23 0.52
C GLU A 225 -26.30 10.78 0.05
N PHE A 226 -27.06 10.59 -1.04
CA PHE A 226 -27.36 9.25 -1.54
C PHE A 226 -26.51 8.86 -2.75
N VAL A 227 -26.15 7.58 -2.79
CA VAL A 227 -25.51 6.95 -3.95
C VAL A 227 -26.14 5.59 -4.25
N VAL A 228 -26.13 5.19 -5.53
CA VAL A 228 -26.52 3.83 -5.94
C VAL A 228 -25.29 2.94 -6.04
N TYR A 229 -25.31 1.78 -5.38
CA TYR A 229 -24.27 0.77 -5.48
C TYR A 229 -24.90 -0.63 -5.46
N ASP A 230 -24.52 -1.51 -6.39
CA ASP A 230 -25.08 -2.87 -6.52
C ASP A 230 -26.64 -2.89 -6.53
N GLY A 231 -27.23 -1.91 -7.22
CA GLY A 231 -28.70 -1.75 -7.34
C GLY A 231 -29.42 -1.29 -6.07
N LYS A 232 -28.70 -0.83 -5.04
CA LYS A 232 -29.23 -0.39 -3.75
C LYS A 232 -28.77 1.04 -3.45
N VAL A 233 -29.53 1.76 -2.63
CA VAL A 233 -29.21 3.14 -2.23
C VAL A 233 -28.48 3.12 -0.90
N PHE A 234 -27.45 3.94 -0.77
CA PHE A 234 -26.65 4.10 0.45
C PHE A 234 -26.46 5.57 0.80
N TYR A 235 -26.27 5.86 2.09
CA TYR A 235 -25.82 7.17 2.58
C TYR A 235 -24.65 7.00 3.57
N PRO A 236 -23.77 8.00 3.71
CA PRO A 236 -22.62 7.91 4.59
C PRO A 236 -23.01 8.16 6.05
N THR A 237 -22.49 7.33 6.95
CA THR A 237 -22.64 7.47 8.41
C THR A 237 -21.35 7.92 9.09
N LEU A 238 -20.23 7.79 8.40
CA LEU A 238 -18.90 8.25 8.78
C LEU A 238 -18.22 8.89 7.57
N ASN A 239 -17.04 9.49 7.75
CA ASN A 239 -16.28 10.00 6.61
C ASN A 239 -15.88 8.84 5.68
N VAL A 240 -16.37 8.89 4.45
CA VAL A 240 -16.16 7.88 3.40
C VAL A 240 -15.07 8.27 2.39
N ASN A 241 -14.70 9.56 2.38
CA ASN A 241 -13.73 10.10 1.44
C ASN A 241 -12.30 9.74 1.85
N SER A 242 -11.43 9.60 0.86
CA SER A 242 -9.99 9.50 1.12
C SER A 242 -9.42 10.85 1.54
N ASP A 243 -8.49 10.83 2.48
CA ASP A 243 -7.72 12.02 2.85
C ASP A 243 -6.80 12.42 1.70
N ILE A 244 -6.74 13.72 1.38
CA ILE A 244 -5.78 14.24 0.41
C ILE A 244 -4.43 14.41 1.13
N PRO A 245 -3.34 13.74 0.70
CA PRO A 245 -2.06 13.87 1.36
C PRO A 245 -1.49 15.29 1.22
N GLU A 246 -1.24 15.94 2.37
CA GLU A 246 -0.63 17.27 2.41
C GLU A 246 0.80 17.20 2.95
N ILE A 247 1.76 17.74 2.18
CA ILE A 247 3.16 17.86 2.58
C ILE A 247 3.28 18.84 3.75
N GLY A 248 3.97 18.43 4.82
CA GLY A 248 4.14 19.17 6.07
C GLY A 248 3.01 18.95 7.09
N LYS A 249 1.89 18.31 6.70
CA LYS A 249 0.77 17.99 7.59
C LYS A 249 0.59 16.49 7.77
N ASN A 250 0.46 15.77 6.67
CA ASN A 250 0.37 14.30 6.64
C ASN A 250 1.73 13.68 6.31
N LEU A 251 2.52 14.35 5.48
CA LEU A 251 3.75 13.82 4.92
C LEU A 251 4.98 14.63 5.32
N ALA A 252 6.06 13.96 5.70
CA ALA A 252 7.38 14.54 5.88
C ALA A 252 8.37 13.92 4.90
N LEU A 253 9.17 14.74 4.21
CA LEU A 253 10.18 14.27 3.26
C LEU A 253 11.27 13.50 4.02
N GLU A 254 11.28 12.18 3.90
CA GLU A 254 12.20 11.30 4.63
C GLU A 254 12.31 9.97 3.86
N ASP A 255 13.52 9.68 3.37
CA ASP A 255 13.84 8.40 2.74
C ASP A 255 14.42 7.45 3.80
N PRO A 256 13.73 6.33 4.13
CA PRO A 256 14.20 5.37 5.13
C PRO A 256 15.29 4.45 4.61
N ARG A 257 15.55 4.46 3.29
CA ARG A 257 16.51 3.56 2.66
C ARG A 257 17.93 3.96 3.05
N HIS A 258 18.75 2.96 3.34
CA HIS A 258 20.12 3.19 3.73
C HIS A 258 20.94 3.83 2.59
N LYS A 259 21.49 5.03 2.83
CA LYS A 259 22.16 5.86 1.81
C LYS A 259 23.29 5.14 1.07
N ASN A 260 24.11 4.35 1.77
CA ASN A 260 25.21 3.62 1.12
C ASN A 260 24.70 2.46 0.28
N ILE A 261 23.64 1.77 0.72
CA ILE A 261 23.05 0.66 -0.05
C ILE A 261 22.48 1.23 -1.34
N LYS A 262 21.68 2.29 -1.24
CA LYS A 262 21.14 3.02 -2.39
C LYS A 262 22.24 3.42 -3.38
N LYS A 263 23.27 4.14 -2.90
CA LYS A 263 24.39 4.59 -3.72
C LYS A 263 25.06 3.45 -4.49
N HIS A 264 25.40 2.36 -3.80
CA HIS A 264 26.12 1.24 -4.41
C HIS A 264 25.19 0.39 -5.30
N MET A 265 23.93 0.22 -4.92
CA MET A 265 22.94 -0.51 -5.72
C MET A 265 22.65 0.19 -7.05
N VAL A 266 22.47 1.52 -7.07
CA VAL A 266 22.27 2.28 -8.33
C VAL A 266 23.47 2.10 -9.27
N ARG A 267 24.69 2.15 -8.75
CA ARG A 267 25.93 1.98 -9.54
C ARG A 267 26.04 0.57 -10.13
N LEU A 268 25.79 -0.45 -9.32
CA LEU A 268 25.81 -1.85 -9.75
C LEU A 268 24.70 -2.12 -10.76
N ALA A 269 23.48 -1.67 -10.49
CA ALA A 269 22.33 -1.86 -11.37
C ALA A 269 22.54 -1.17 -12.71
N LEU A 270 23.07 0.06 -12.73
CA LEU A 270 23.34 0.76 -13.99
C LEU A 270 24.47 0.09 -14.81
N TYR A 271 25.49 -0.46 -14.15
CA TYR A 271 26.51 -1.27 -14.81
C TYR A 271 25.88 -2.53 -15.44
N GLU A 272 25.13 -3.32 -14.67
CA GLU A 272 24.48 -4.53 -15.19
C GLU A 272 23.47 -4.22 -16.30
N LEU A 273 22.72 -3.11 -16.20
CA LEU A 273 21.81 -2.65 -17.24
C LEU A 273 22.57 -2.36 -18.55
N THR A 274 23.65 -1.57 -18.49
CA THR A 274 24.46 -1.25 -19.68
C THR A 274 25.15 -2.47 -20.26
N LYS A 275 25.67 -3.36 -19.41
CA LYS A 275 26.29 -4.63 -19.81
C LYS A 275 25.31 -5.58 -20.48
N ASN A 276 24.07 -5.67 -19.99
CA ASN A 276 23.03 -6.52 -20.58
C ASN A 276 22.54 -6.00 -21.93
N ILE A 277 22.61 -4.69 -22.17
CA ILE A 277 22.15 -4.06 -23.43
C ILE A 277 23.28 -3.98 -24.45
N SER A 278 24.47 -3.57 -24.03
CA SER A 278 25.63 -3.40 -24.90
C SER A 278 26.92 -3.79 -24.17
N PRO A 279 27.23 -5.10 -24.08
CA PRO A 279 28.38 -5.60 -23.35
C PRO A 279 29.72 -4.98 -23.80
N ASN A 280 29.81 -4.63 -25.09
CA ASN A 280 31.02 -4.09 -25.71
C ASN A 280 31.14 -2.55 -25.60
N ASN A 281 30.13 -1.87 -25.05
CA ASN A 281 30.09 -0.40 -24.99
C ASN A 281 29.75 0.11 -23.58
N VAL A 282 30.24 -0.56 -22.54
CA VAL A 282 30.15 -0.07 -21.16
C VAL A 282 31.17 1.04 -20.98
N SER A 283 30.73 2.22 -20.52
CA SER A 283 31.65 3.35 -20.34
C SER A 283 32.65 3.09 -19.22
N ILE A 284 33.83 3.73 -19.32
CA ILE A 284 34.86 3.66 -18.29
C ILE A 284 34.31 4.14 -16.94
N THR A 285 33.48 5.19 -16.93
CA THR A 285 32.84 5.68 -15.71
C THR A 285 31.99 4.61 -15.03
N ARG A 286 31.18 3.85 -15.77
CA ARG A 286 30.36 2.76 -15.19
C ARG A 286 31.18 1.59 -14.71
N SER A 287 32.24 1.24 -15.44
CA SER A 287 33.18 0.21 -15.00
C SER A 287 33.87 0.60 -13.69
N ASN A 288 34.33 1.85 -13.57
CA ASN A 288 34.93 2.37 -12.34
C ASN A 288 33.94 2.43 -11.17
N ASP A 289 32.69 2.86 -11.42
CA ASP A 289 31.62 2.88 -10.41
C ASP A 289 31.32 1.48 -9.87
N TYR A 290 31.28 0.48 -10.77
CA TYR A 290 31.11 -0.93 -10.42
C TYR A 290 32.27 -1.45 -9.57
N GLU A 291 33.52 -1.26 -10.03
CA GLU A 291 34.72 -1.71 -9.31
C GLU A 291 34.82 -1.07 -7.92
N THR A 292 34.53 0.23 -7.82
CA THR A 292 34.50 0.96 -6.54
C THR A 292 33.45 0.40 -5.59
N SER A 293 32.27 0.04 -6.11
CA SER A 293 31.18 -0.52 -5.30
C SER A 293 31.50 -1.94 -4.85
N MET A 294 32.08 -2.77 -5.72
CA MET A 294 32.55 -4.11 -5.35
C MET A 294 33.71 -4.08 -4.35
N ALA A 295 34.61 -3.11 -4.44
CA ALA A 295 35.67 -2.92 -3.45
C ALA A 295 35.08 -2.54 -2.07
N TRP A 296 34.12 -1.61 -2.05
CA TRP A 296 33.42 -1.22 -0.83
C TRP A 296 32.70 -2.41 -0.17
N LEU A 297 31.99 -3.22 -0.96
CA LEU A 297 31.31 -4.44 -0.46
C LEU A 297 32.31 -5.43 0.16
N LYS A 298 33.45 -5.68 -0.52
CA LYS A 298 34.50 -6.58 -0.02
C LYS A 298 35.15 -6.08 1.27
N ASP A 299 35.42 -4.78 1.35
CA ASP A 299 36.01 -4.18 2.55
C ASP A 299 35.01 -4.14 3.72
N ALA A 300 33.73 -3.92 3.44
CA ALA A 300 32.65 -4.01 4.43
C ALA A 300 32.48 -5.43 4.95
N ASN A 301 32.52 -6.45 4.08
CA ASN A 301 32.45 -7.85 4.48
C ASN A 301 33.65 -8.26 5.36
N ARG A 302 34.86 -7.79 4.99
CA ARG A 302 36.09 -8.01 5.78
C ARG A 302 36.17 -7.13 7.03
N LEU A 303 35.12 -6.38 7.35
CA LEU A 303 35.02 -5.50 8.50
C LEU A 303 36.12 -4.42 8.58
N LYS A 304 36.71 -4.07 7.42
CA LYS A 304 37.76 -3.04 7.33
C LYS A 304 37.18 -1.62 7.39
N ILE A 305 35.93 -1.48 6.97
CA ILE A 305 35.17 -0.24 7.01
C ILE A 305 33.89 -0.46 7.80
N ASN A 306 33.35 0.60 8.36
CA ASN A 306 31.99 0.59 8.92
C ASN A 306 31.01 1.08 7.85
N PRO A 307 30.19 0.20 7.25
CA PRO A 307 29.23 0.59 6.23
C PRO A 307 28.01 1.33 6.78
N MET A 308 27.88 1.46 8.11
CA MET A 308 26.71 1.98 8.84
C MET A 308 25.44 1.13 8.71
N ILE A 309 25.61 -0.13 8.30
CA ILE A 309 24.53 -1.12 8.24
C ILE A 309 24.48 -1.86 9.59
N PRO A 310 23.29 -2.12 10.15
CA PRO A 310 23.14 -2.92 11.36
C PRO A 310 23.82 -4.29 11.24
N ARG A 311 24.51 -4.70 12.30
CA ARG A 311 25.18 -6.01 12.39
C ARG A 311 24.20 -7.08 12.84
N LYS A 312 24.36 -8.29 12.32
CA LYS A 312 23.67 -9.47 12.89
C LYS A 312 24.19 -9.70 14.30
N VAL A 313 23.28 -9.83 15.25
CA VAL A 313 23.60 -10.10 16.66
C VAL A 313 23.36 -11.56 17.02
N ASP A 314 24.15 -12.08 17.95
CA ASP A 314 23.95 -13.41 18.54
C ASP A 314 22.83 -13.38 19.61
N ASN A 315 22.53 -14.54 20.20
CA ASN A 315 21.54 -14.68 21.28
C ASN A 315 21.88 -13.89 22.55
N THR A 316 23.09 -13.31 22.64
CA THR A 316 23.54 -12.45 23.75
C THR A 316 23.49 -10.96 23.39
N GLY A 317 22.99 -10.61 22.21
CA GLY A 317 22.89 -9.24 21.71
C GLY A 317 24.23 -8.66 21.27
N LYS A 318 25.28 -9.48 21.10
CA LYS A 318 26.59 -9.02 20.63
C LYS A 318 26.70 -9.22 19.11
N PRO A 319 27.38 -8.31 18.39
CA PRO A 319 27.64 -8.50 16.96
C PRO A 319 28.33 -9.83 16.72
N THR A 320 27.78 -10.64 15.81
CA THR A 320 28.35 -11.91 15.40
C THR A 320 29.72 -11.62 14.78
N THR A 321 30.80 -12.00 15.47
CA THR A 321 32.17 -11.93 14.92
C THR A 321 32.57 -13.32 14.42
N ASP A 322 32.82 -13.42 13.12
CA ASP A 322 33.16 -14.66 12.40
C ASP A 322 34.31 -15.45 13.05
N TRP A 323 34.12 -16.77 13.24
CA TRP A 323 34.82 -17.86 12.51
C TRP A 323 34.51 -19.27 13.05
N GLY A 324 33.24 -19.52 13.36
CA GLY A 324 32.80 -20.85 13.82
C GLY A 324 32.01 -20.73 15.10
N ILE A 325 30.71 -20.56 14.93
CA ILE A 325 29.66 -21.23 15.68
C ILE A 325 28.38 -20.85 14.91
N ALA A 326 28.16 -21.51 13.77
CA ALA A 326 26.81 -21.82 13.38
C ALA A 326 26.32 -22.90 14.38
N THR A 327 26.07 -22.52 15.64
CA THR A 327 25.22 -23.35 16.48
C THR A 327 23.83 -23.17 15.94
N PHE A 328 23.46 -24.10 15.06
CA PHE A 328 22.13 -24.69 15.12
C PHE A 328 21.89 -25.17 16.56
N GLN A 329 21.50 -24.27 17.45
CA GLN A 329 20.90 -24.63 18.73
C GLN A 329 19.43 -24.25 18.70
N LYS A 330 18.65 -25.27 18.37
CA LYS A 330 17.25 -25.43 18.72
C LYS A 330 17.11 -25.39 20.25
N SER A 331 16.85 -24.22 20.82
CA SER A 331 16.18 -24.13 22.12
C SER A 331 15.61 -22.72 22.27
N TYR A 332 14.37 -22.58 21.82
CA TYR A 332 13.47 -21.51 22.22
C TYR A 332 13.02 -21.82 23.66
N ASP A 333 13.28 -20.90 24.61
CA ASP A 333 12.63 -20.88 25.93
C ASP A 333 11.56 -19.78 25.91
N PRO A 334 10.26 -20.14 25.92
CA PRO A 334 9.15 -19.21 25.80
C PRO A 334 8.99 -18.23 26.97
N TYR A 335 9.73 -18.38 28.08
CA TYR A 335 9.48 -17.61 29.31
C TYR A 335 10.46 -16.45 29.57
N LEU A 336 11.35 -16.14 28.64
CA LEU A 336 12.30 -15.02 28.76
C LEU A 336 12.30 -14.15 27.49
N ASN A 337 11.46 -13.11 27.45
CA ASN A 337 11.74 -11.93 26.61
C ASN A 337 11.33 -10.60 27.32
N PRO A 338 12.21 -9.57 27.39
CA PRO A 338 12.10 -8.41 28.29
C PRO A 338 11.14 -7.27 27.87
N TRP A 339 10.05 -7.57 27.17
CA TRP A 339 9.09 -6.55 26.70
C TRP A 339 7.72 -6.62 27.38
N GLN A 340 7.67 -7.11 28.63
CA GLN A 340 6.49 -6.94 29.49
C GLN A 340 6.78 -5.89 30.58
N VAL A 341 6.68 -4.61 30.19
CA VAL A 341 5.71 -3.63 30.72
C VAL A 341 5.20 -2.79 29.57
#